data_AF-A0A7K0NHB3-F1
#
_entry.id   AF-A0A7K0NHB3-F1
#
_cell.length_a   1.000
_cell.length_b   1.000
_cell.length_c   1.000
_cell.angle_alpha   90.00
_cell.angle_beta   90.00
_cell.angle_gamma   90.00
#
_symmetry.space_group_name_H-M   'P 1'
#
loop_
_entity.id
_entity.type
_entity.pdbx_description
1 polymer ?
#
loop_
_entity_poly.entity_id
_entity_poly.type
_entity_poly.pdbx_seq_one_letter_code
_entity_poly.pdbx_strand_id
1 'polypeptide(L)' 'MSSATLHTNLGDITIELFPNHAPKTVANFVELASGKREWVDPRSGEKSTANLYDGTVFHRVIEGF' A
#
# COMPACT_ATOMS: atom_id res chain seq x y z
N MET A 1 -13.57 -6.40 11.21
CA MET A 1 -13.01 -5.16 10.62
C MET A 1 -11.54 -5.39 10.38
N SER A 2 -11.01 -4.96 9.23
CA SER A 2 -9.58 -5.07 8.90
C SER A 2 -9.01 -3.65 8.83
N SER A 3 -7.84 -3.43 9.40
CA SER A 3 -7.14 -2.14 9.37
C SER A 3 -5.72 -2.31 8.84
N ALA A 4 -5.14 -1.21 8.35
CA ALA A 4 -3.73 -1.11 7.99
C ALA A 4 -3.12 0.11 8.66
N THR A 5 -1.89 -0.01 9.14
CA THR A 5 -1.11 1.09 9.69
C THR A 5 0.06 1.39 8.77
N LEU A 6 0.15 2.63 8.32
CA LEU A 6 1.25 3.14 7.51
C LEU A 6 2.25 3.78 8.46
N HIS A 7 3.40 3.16 8.62
CA HIS A 7 4.51 3.70 9.40
C HIS A 7 5.30 4.69 8.53
N THR A 8 5.16 5.98 8.81
CA THR A 8 5.86 7.04 8.08
C THR A 8 6.89 7.72 8.97
N ASN A 9 7.82 8.45 8.36
CA ASN A 9 8.78 9.27 9.10
C ASN A 9 8.14 10.48 9.82
N LEU A 10 6.86 10.79 9.53
CA LEU A 10 6.08 11.85 10.20
C LEU A 10 5.06 11.28 11.19
N GLY A 11 5.07 9.97 11.44
CA GLY A 11 4.17 9.28 12.35
C GLY A 11 3.33 8.21 11.68
N ASP A 12 2.52 7.55 12.50
CA ASP A 12 1.66 6.45 12.07
C ASP A 12 0.31 6.96 11.56
N ILE A 13 -0.17 6.36 10.47
CA ILE A 13 -1.51 6.60 9.93
C ILE A 13 -2.26 5.27 9.91
N THR A 14 -3.28 5.13 10.76
CA THR A 14 -4.13 3.93 10.78
C THR A 14 -5.38 4.17 9.94
N ILE A 15 -5.66 3.25 9.01
CA ILE A 15 -6.79 3.32 8.08
C ILE A 15 -7.65 2.07 8.25
N GLU A 16 -8.97 2.26 8.25
CA GLU A 16 -9.93 1.16 8.18
C GLU A 16 -10.13 0.72 6.72
N LEU A 17 -10.14 -0.60 6.49
CA LEU A 17 -10.37 -1.20 5.18
C LEU A 17 -11.80 -1.72 5.08
N PHE A 18 -12.43 -1.49 3.93
CA PHE A 18 -13.82 -1.90 3.66
C PHE A 18 -13.90 -3.04 2.63
N PRO A 19 -13.49 -4.28 2.97
CA PRO A 19 -13.47 -5.39 2.02
C PRO A 19 -14.86 -5.78 1.51
N ASN A 20 -15.92 -5.53 2.28
CA ASN A 20 -17.29 -5.82 1.86
C ASN A 20 -17.76 -4.88 0.72
N HIS A 21 -17.22 -3.66 0.65
CA HIS A 21 -17.59 -2.67 -0.35
C HIS A 21 -16.66 -2.73 -1.57
N ALA A 22 -15.36 -2.94 -1.35
CA ALA A 22 -14.34 -2.95 -2.40
C ALA A 22 -13.40 -4.16 -2.27
N PRO A 23 -13.89 -5.40 -2.39
CA PRO A 23 -13.13 -6.61 -2.07
C PRO A 23 -11.85 -6.76 -2.88
N LYS A 24 -11.92 -6.50 -4.20
CA LYS A 24 -10.76 -6.60 -5.10
C LYS A 24 -9.69 -5.56 -4.78
N THR A 25 -10.12 -4.32 -4.48
CA THR A 25 -9.20 -3.22 -4.18
C THR A 25 -8.50 -3.44 -2.85
N VAL A 26 -9.26 -3.83 -1.83
CA VAL A 26 -8.70 -4.15 -0.50
C VAL A 26 -7.75 -5.35 -0.58
N ALA A 27 -8.11 -6.41 -1.31
CA ALA A 27 -7.23 -7.55 -1.51
C ALA A 27 -5.93 -7.14 -2.20
N ASN A 28 -6.00 -6.39 -3.31
CA ASN A 28 -4.82 -5.89 -4.01
C ASN A 28 -3.90 -5.05 -3.10
N PHE A 29 -4.48 -4.13 -2.32
CA PHE A 29 -3.70 -3.30 -1.38
C PHE A 29 -2.99 -4.15 -0.32
N VAL A 30 -3.71 -5.06 0.33
CA VAL A 30 -3.18 -5.91 1.42
C VAL A 30 -2.13 -6.90 0.89
N GLU A 31 -2.37 -7.52 -0.27
CA GLU A 31 -1.45 -8.48 -0.86
C GLU A 31 -0.12 -7.81 -1.27
N LEU A 32 -0.18 -6.62 -1.88
CA LEU A 32 1.01 -5.86 -2.25
C LEU A 32 1.76 -5.36 -1.01
N ALA A 33 1.03 -4.89 0.02
CA ALA A 33 1.63 -4.43 1.28
C ALA A 33 2.35 -5.55 2.05
N SER A 34 1.88 -6.79 1.94
CA SER A 34 2.40 -7.95 2.68
C SER A 34 3.26 -8.90 1.85
N GLY A 35 3.61 -8.54 0.61
CA GLY A 35 4.45 -9.35 -0.26
C GLY A 35 3.80 -10.65 -0.75
N LYS A 36 2.47 -10.79 -0.63
CA LYS A 36 1.73 -11.99 -1.06
C LYS A 36 1.45 -12.02 -2.56
N ARG A 37 1.71 -10.92 -3.26
CA ARG A 37 1.48 -10.76 -4.70
C ARG A 37 2.76 -10.36 -5.41
N GLU A 38 3.05 -11.03 -6.52
CA GLU A 38 4.13 -10.64 -7.44
C GLU A 38 3.77 -9.33 -8.15
N TRP A 39 4.74 -8.42 -8.22
CA TRP A 39 4.65 -7.17 -8.96
C TRP A 39 5.94 -6.94 -9.75
N VAL A 40 5.87 -6.06 -10.75
CA VAL A 40 7.03 -5.66 -11.56
C VAL A 40 7.50 -4.31 -11.07
N ASP A 41 8.78 -4.20 -10.69
CA ASP A 41 9.36 -2.94 -10.26
C ASP A 41 9.40 -1.97 -11.45
N PRO A 42 8.72 -0.81 -11.38
CA PRO A 42 8.70 0.12 -12.50
C PRO A 42 10.06 0.78 -12.79
N ARG A 43 11.03 0.69 -11.86
CA ARG A 43 12.37 1.25 -11.98
C ARG A 43 13.33 0.29 -12.67
N SER A 44 13.27 -1.01 -12.34
CA SER A 44 14.16 -2.03 -12.89
C SER A 44 13.53 -2.92 -13.96
N GLY A 45 12.20 -3.04 -13.99
CA GLY A 45 11.46 -3.97 -14.84
C GLY A 45 11.45 -5.42 -14.35
N GLU A 46 12.03 -5.69 -13.17
CA GLU A 46 12.13 -7.03 -12.61
C GLU A 46 10.89 -7.41 -11.78
N LYS A 47 10.61 -8.70 -11.71
CA LYS A 47 9.55 -9.23 -10.83
C LYS A 47 10.04 -9.30 -9.39
N SER A 48 9.17 -8.95 -8.45
CA SER A 48 9.44 -8.98 -7.02
C SER A 48 8.20 -9.40 -6.23
N THR A 49 8.42 -10.00 -5.06
CA THR A 49 7.40 -10.24 -4.02
C THR A 49 7.73 -9.50 -2.73
N ALA A 50 8.70 -8.58 -2.75
CA ALA A 50 8.94 -7.70 -1.62
C ALA A 50 7.69 -6.88 -1.29
N ASN A 51 7.54 -6.45 -0.04
CA ASN A 51 6.46 -5.53 0.35
C ASN A 51 6.53 -4.27 -0.51
N LEU A 52 5.50 -4.03 -1.33
CA LEU A 52 5.56 -2.99 -2.36
C LEU A 52 5.73 -1.58 -1.77
N TYR A 53 5.05 -1.29 -0.67
CA TYR A 53 4.95 0.08 -0.16
C TYR A 53 6.11 0.50 0.74
N ASP A 54 6.96 -0.42 1.17
CA ASP A 54 8.11 -0.10 2.03
C ASP A 54 9.07 0.83 1.28
N GLY A 55 9.35 2.01 1.86
CA GLY A 55 10.18 3.04 1.24
C GLY A 55 9.50 3.84 0.11
N THR A 56 8.21 3.63 -0.15
CA THR A 56 7.44 4.49 -1.06
C THR A 56 7.13 5.84 -0.40
N VAL A 57 7.20 6.93 -1.17
CA VAL A 57 6.95 8.29 -0.68
C VAL A 57 5.58 8.82 -1.10
N PHE A 58 5.00 9.68 -0.29
CA PHE A 58 3.89 10.55 -0.70
C PHE A 58 4.43 11.67 -1.61
N HIS A 59 4.58 11.38 -2.90
CA HIS A 59 5.21 12.31 -3.86
C HIS A 59 4.33 13.53 -4.23
N ARG A 60 3.04 13.49 -3.91
CA ARG A 60 2.08 14.56 -4.23
C ARG A 60 1.25 14.90 -3.01
N VAL A 61 1.38 16.14 -2.55
CA VAL A 61 0.60 16.74 -1.45
C VAL A 61 0.11 18.09 -1.93
N ILE A 62 -1.20 18.31 -1.84
CA ILE A 62 -1.86 19.57 -2.20
C ILE A 62 -2.72 19.97 -1.01
N GLU A 63 -2.45 21.15 -0.46
CA GLU A 63 -3.19 21.65 0.69
C GLU A 63 -4.67 21.88 0.33
N GLY A 64 -5.58 21.27 1.09
CA GLY A 64 -7.03 21.46 0.96
C GLY A 64 -7.75 20.67 -0.15
N PHE A 65 -7.11 19.68 -0.77
CA PHE A 65 -7.73 18.76 -1.75
C PHE A 65 -8.01 17.38 -1.14
#